data_AF-A0A4U0VVM9-F1
#
_entry.id   AF-A0A4U0VVM9-F1
#
_cell.length_a   1.000
_cell.length_b   1.000
_cell.length_c   1.000
_cell.angle_alpha   90.00
_cell.angle_beta   90.00
_cell.angle_gamma   90.00
#
_symmetry.space_group_name_H-M   'P 1'
#
loop_
_entity.id
_entity.type
_entity.pdbx_description
1 polymer ?
#
loop_
_entity_poly.entity_id
_entity_poly.type
_entity_poly.pdbx_seq_one_letter_code
_entity_poly.pdbx_strand_id
1 'polypeptide(L)'
;MPVVTNPITPTLSVSELRALANRHALPPIVDSQLAKTVTLRTTRPLRAGKTRQYSLPEIDFQLLEALGDSLLEASICRVLYTNVTSRADRSAVLFSAYRSVLRNNGLLAQLSHGYRLHLTMSPPLDPAGTAAGAPFSVSVTKILADSFEAYIGGLTQASGEQVARSWLEPLLIDLMGLIYPAVEGPDAVSRGQRTPRTEPNATPRTEPVAAEPVAQRPPKRPRDDA
;
A
#
# COMPACT_ATOMS: atom_id res chain seq x y z
N MET A 1 9.08 -24.64 -4.32
CA MET A 1 8.39 -23.45 -3.75
C MET A 1 7.62 -22.79 -4.89
N PRO A 2 6.28 -22.79 -4.87
CA PRO A 2 5.51 -22.07 -5.90
C PRO A 2 5.85 -20.59 -5.83
N VAL A 3 6.18 -20.00 -6.98
CA VAL A 3 6.46 -18.57 -7.10
C VAL A 3 5.12 -17.84 -7.06
N VAL A 4 4.95 -16.99 -6.05
CA VAL A 4 3.81 -16.07 -5.98
C VAL A 4 4.02 -15.02 -7.08
N THR A 5 3.37 -15.19 -8.22
CA THR A 5 3.28 -14.14 -9.24
C THR A 5 2.63 -12.90 -8.63
N ASN A 6 3.12 -11.71 -8.96
CA ASN A 6 2.56 -10.43 -8.48
C ASN A 6 1.02 -10.49 -8.54
N PRO A 7 0.31 -10.26 -7.43
CA PRO A 7 -1.13 -10.36 -7.42
C PRO A 7 -1.71 -9.33 -8.38
N ILE A 8 -2.53 -9.80 -9.30
CA ILE A 8 -3.35 -8.94 -10.15
C ILE A 8 -4.22 -8.13 -9.20
N THR A 9 -4.12 -6.80 -9.27
CA THR A 9 -5.03 -5.92 -8.56
C THR A 9 -6.45 -6.23 -9.03
N PRO A 10 -7.36 -6.67 -8.15
CA PRO A 10 -8.75 -6.85 -8.54
C PRO A 10 -9.33 -5.50 -8.94
N THR A 11 -10.01 -5.46 -10.08
CA THR A 11 -10.75 -4.28 -10.53
C THR A 11 -12.18 -4.43 -10.03
N LEU A 12 -12.53 -3.65 -9.02
CA LEU A 12 -13.90 -3.54 -8.51
C LEU A 12 -14.70 -2.60 -9.41
N SER A 13 -15.93 -2.98 -9.70
CA SER A 13 -16.87 -2.11 -10.40
C SER A 13 -17.21 -0.88 -9.56
N VAL A 14 -17.60 0.20 -10.23
CA VAL A 14 -18.07 1.43 -9.55
C VAL A 14 -19.28 1.12 -8.65
N SER A 15 -20.15 0.20 -9.07
CA SER A 15 -21.29 -0.26 -8.26
C SER A 15 -20.86 -0.98 -6.98
N GLU A 16 -19.86 -1.85 -7.03
CA GLU A 16 -19.33 -2.55 -5.85
C GLU A 16 -18.69 -1.56 -4.87
N LEU A 17 -17.86 -0.63 -5.37
CA LEU A 17 -17.22 0.40 -4.57
C LEU A 17 -18.25 1.31 -3.88
N ARG A 18 -19.29 1.74 -4.61
CA ARG A 18 -20.38 2.54 -4.02
C ARG A 18 -21.20 1.75 -3.01
N ALA A 19 -21.52 0.50 -3.31
CA ALA A 19 -22.25 -0.36 -2.37
C ALA A 19 -21.45 -0.54 -1.07
N LEU A 20 -20.14 -0.76 -1.18
CA LEU A 20 -19.23 -0.88 -0.05
C LEU A 20 -19.17 0.43 0.77
N ALA A 21 -18.98 1.57 0.10
CA ALA A 21 -18.94 2.88 0.76
C ALA A 21 -20.27 3.26 1.43
N ASN A 22 -21.40 2.84 0.87
CA ASN A 22 -22.72 3.05 1.46
C ASN A 22 -22.95 2.18 2.70
N ARG A 23 -22.45 0.93 2.71
CA ARG A 23 -22.54 0.05 3.89
C ARG A 23 -21.63 0.50 5.02
N HIS A 24 -20.44 0.99 4.66
CA HIS A 24 -19.39 1.39 5.61
C HIS A 24 -19.13 2.89 5.51
N ALA A 25 -20.11 3.70 5.87
CA ALA A 25 -20.01 5.15 5.78
C ALA A 25 -18.74 5.68 6.45
N LEU A 26 -18.05 6.59 5.76
CA LEU A 26 -16.78 7.17 6.20
C LEU A 26 -16.97 8.00 7.48
N PRO A 27 -16.32 7.66 8.61
CA PRO A 27 -16.48 8.39 9.86
C PRO A 27 -15.85 9.79 9.75
N PRO A 28 -16.55 10.87 10.17
CA PRO A 28 -16.04 12.22 9.98
C PRO A 28 -14.84 12.53 10.90
N ILE A 29 -13.87 13.27 10.37
CA ILE A 29 -12.80 13.88 11.17
C ILE A 29 -13.30 15.24 11.67
N VAL A 30 -13.60 15.31 12.97
CA VAL A 30 -14.20 16.51 13.61
C VAL A 30 -13.21 17.67 13.70
N ASP A 31 -11.92 17.37 13.89
CA ASP A 31 -10.87 18.40 13.90
C ASP A 31 -10.72 19.00 12.50
N SER A 32 -11.09 20.28 12.36
CA SER A 32 -11.07 20.99 11.08
C SER A 32 -9.67 21.20 10.48
N GLN A 33 -8.62 21.29 11.30
CA GLN A 33 -7.25 21.41 10.81
C GLN A 33 -6.77 20.07 10.28
N LEU A 34 -7.03 19.00 11.05
CA LEU A 34 -6.69 17.66 10.62
C LEU A 34 -7.46 17.24 9.36
N ALA A 35 -8.75 17.56 9.31
CA ALA A 35 -9.59 17.35 8.12
C ALA A 35 -9.02 18.07 6.88
N LYS A 36 -8.45 19.27 7.04
CA LYS A 36 -7.73 19.95 5.95
C LYS A 36 -6.44 19.23 5.60
N THR A 37 -5.64 18.82 6.58
CA THR A 37 -4.36 18.14 6.36
C THR A 37 -4.54 16.84 5.57
N VAL A 38 -5.52 15.99 5.91
CA VAL A 38 -5.75 14.72 5.17
C VAL A 38 -6.20 14.92 3.72
N THR A 39 -6.67 16.11 3.37
CA THR A 39 -7.03 16.44 1.97
C THR A 39 -5.86 16.96 1.15
N LEU A 40 -4.69 17.15 1.74
CA LEU A 40 -3.53 17.63 1.01
C LEU A 40 -3.03 16.59 0.02
N ARG A 41 -2.49 17.08 -1.10
CA ARG A 41 -1.86 16.25 -2.12
C ARG A 41 -0.37 16.52 -2.12
N THR A 42 0.48 15.51 -1.88
CA THR A 42 1.91 15.67 -2.08
C THR A 42 2.22 15.66 -3.59
N THR A 43 2.22 16.85 -4.19
CA THR A 43 2.25 16.99 -5.67
C THR A 43 3.65 17.08 -6.26
N ARG A 44 4.70 17.20 -5.43
CA ARG A 44 6.03 17.59 -5.91
C ARG A 44 6.90 16.38 -6.26
N PRO A 45 7.16 16.12 -7.55
CA PRO A 45 8.23 15.19 -7.92
C PRO A 45 9.58 15.74 -7.45
N LEU A 46 10.45 14.85 -6.95
CA LEU A 46 11.86 15.17 -6.73
C LEU A 46 12.49 15.51 -8.09
N ARG A 47 12.79 16.79 -8.33
CA ARG A 47 13.73 17.14 -9.40
C ARG A 47 15.13 16.71 -8.94
N ALA A 48 15.81 15.92 -9.77
CA ALA A 48 17.18 15.49 -9.50
C ALA A 48 18.06 16.70 -9.14
N GLY A 49 18.75 16.63 -8.00
CA GLY A 49 19.70 17.65 -7.54
C GLY A 49 19.14 18.77 -6.65
N LYS A 50 17.85 18.75 -6.26
CA LYS A 50 17.33 19.68 -5.24
C LYS A 50 16.85 18.92 -3.99
N THR A 51 17.31 19.34 -2.82
CA THR A 51 16.80 18.88 -1.53
C THR A 51 15.31 19.23 -1.44
N ARG A 52 14.46 18.24 -1.19
CA ARG A 52 13.01 18.46 -1.07
C ARG A 52 12.74 19.24 0.22
N GLN A 53 12.38 20.51 0.08
CA GLN A 53 11.85 21.30 1.19
C GLN A 53 10.36 21.01 1.30
N TYR A 54 9.98 20.25 2.32
CA TYR A 54 8.60 20.04 2.67
C TYR A 54 8.08 21.24 3.45
N SER A 55 6.85 21.65 3.16
CA SER A 55 6.10 22.52 4.06
C SER A 55 5.61 21.71 5.28
N LEU A 56 5.40 22.37 6.42
CA LEU A 56 4.87 21.70 7.62
C LEU A 56 3.60 20.88 7.34
N PRO A 57 2.61 21.37 6.57
CA PRO A 57 1.42 20.58 6.27
C PRO A 57 1.69 19.34 5.41
N GLU A 58 2.71 19.36 4.54
CA GLU A 58 3.12 18.16 3.79
C GLU A 58 3.78 17.12 4.69
N ILE A 59 4.54 17.56 5.70
CA ILE A 59 5.11 16.66 6.70
C ILE A 59 3.98 16.02 7.52
N ASP A 60 3.04 16.84 7.99
CA ASP A 60 1.90 16.34 8.77
C ASP A 60 1.07 15.33 7.96
N PHE A 61 0.82 15.60 6.67
CA PHE A 61 0.17 14.64 5.77
C PHE A 61 0.93 13.32 5.70
N GLN A 62 2.26 13.35 5.49
CA GLN A 62 3.08 12.13 5.39
C GLN A 62 3.12 11.34 6.70
N LEU A 63 3.07 12.03 7.84
CA LEU A 63 2.98 11.37 9.15
C LEU A 63 1.61 10.70 9.34
N LEU A 64 0.54 11.31 8.85
CA LEU A 64 -0.81 10.71 8.86
C LEU A 64 -0.90 9.52 7.91
N GLU A 65 -0.32 9.62 6.71
CA GLU A 65 -0.17 8.50 5.77
C GLU A 65 0.54 7.32 6.44
N ALA A 66 1.70 7.56 7.07
CA ALA A 66 2.46 6.51 7.75
C ALA A 66 1.72 5.87 8.93
N LEU A 67 1.02 6.70 9.74
CA LEU A 67 0.16 6.21 10.81
C LEU A 67 -0.98 5.36 10.27
N GLY A 68 -1.60 5.81 9.18
CA GLY A 68 -2.68 5.12 8.48
C GLY A 68 -2.26 3.78 7.89
N ASP A 69 -1.13 3.71 7.18
CA ASP A 69 -0.58 2.45 6.63
C ASP A 69 -0.29 1.45 7.75
N SER A 70 0.28 1.91 8.87
CA SER A 70 0.57 1.06 10.02
C SER A 70 -0.70 0.45 10.61
N LEU A 71 -1.74 1.26 10.81
CA LEU A 71 -3.03 0.78 11.33
C LEU A 71 -3.75 -0.12 10.32
N LEU A 72 -3.69 0.21 9.03
CA LEU A 72 -4.25 -0.57 7.95
C LEU A 72 -3.61 -1.96 7.89
N GLU A 73 -2.28 -2.05 7.95
CA GLU A 73 -1.56 -3.34 7.97
C GLU A 73 -1.94 -4.18 9.18
N ALA A 74 -1.98 -3.57 10.37
CA ALA A 74 -2.39 -4.27 11.59
C ALA A 74 -3.83 -4.79 11.49
N SER A 75 -4.74 -3.98 10.96
CA SER A 75 -6.16 -4.33 10.77
C SER A 75 -6.34 -5.45 9.75
N ILE A 76 -5.65 -5.38 8.61
CA ILE A 76 -5.60 -6.44 7.59
C ILE A 76 -5.10 -7.74 8.23
N CYS A 77 -3.96 -7.71 8.91
CA CYS A 77 -3.39 -8.91 9.52
C CYS A 77 -4.34 -9.53 10.56
N ARG A 78 -5.02 -8.72 11.37
CA ARG A 78 -5.98 -9.20 12.36
C ARG A 78 -7.21 -9.84 11.72
N VAL A 79 -7.81 -9.16 10.75
CA VAL A 79 -8.98 -9.65 10.00
C VAL A 79 -8.63 -10.95 9.30
N LEU A 80 -7.48 -11.00 8.61
CA LEU A 80 -7.01 -12.21 7.93
C LEU A 80 -6.68 -13.33 8.90
N TYR A 81 -6.02 -13.04 10.02
CA TYR A 81 -5.70 -14.08 10.99
C TYR A 81 -6.99 -14.74 11.49
N THR A 82 -7.99 -13.93 11.85
CA THR A 82 -9.29 -14.42 12.33
C THR A 82 -10.04 -15.23 11.25
N ASN A 83 -10.10 -14.72 10.01
CA ASN A 83 -10.88 -15.33 8.93
C ASN A 83 -10.18 -16.50 8.23
N VAL A 84 -8.85 -16.49 8.14
CA VAL A 84 -8.09 -17.59 7.52
C VAL A 84 -7.93 -18.73 8.51
N THR A 85 -7.64 -18.48 9.78
CA THR A 85 -7.39 -19.56 10.75
C THR A 85 -8.64 -20.36 11.13
N SER A 86 -9.82 -19.77 10.95
CA SER A 86 -11.12 -20.44 11.13
C SER A 86 -11.49 -21.40 10.00
N ARG A 87 -10.76 -21.38 8.88
CA ARG A 87 -11.03 -22.24 7.73
C ARG A 87 -10.35 -23.61 7.83
N ALA A 88 -10.96 -24.60 7.19
CA ALA A 88 -10.41 -25.95 7.10
C ALA A 88 -9.14 -26.02 6.23
N ASP A 89 -9.06 -25.20 5.19
CA ASP A 89 -7.97 -25.12 4.21
C ASP A 89 -6.93 -24.02 4.54
N ARG A 90 -6.90 -23.58 5.81
CA ARG A 90 -6.00 -22.51 6.26
C ARG A 90 -4.56 -22.75 5.85
N SER A 91 -3.90 -21.72 5.31
CA SER A 91 -2.49 -21.78 4.95
C SER A 91 -1.83 -20.40 5.02
N ALA A 92 -0.53 -20.39 5.28
CA ALA A 92 0.28 -19.17 5.24
C ALA A 92 0.34 -18.55 3.82
N VAL A 93 0.23 -19.39 2.78
CA VAL A 93 0.17 -18.93 1.38
C VAL A 93 -1.10 -18.13 1.16
N LEU A 94 -2.24 -18.63 1.61
CA LEU A 94 -3.53 -17.94 1.49
C LEU A 94 -3.54 -16.62 2.26
N PHE A 95 -3.04 -16.63 3.50
CA PHE A 95 -2.88 -15.42 4.31
C PHE A 95 -2.05 -14.37 3.58
N SER A 96 -0.90 -14.77 3.03
CA SER A 96 -0.01 -13.85 2.30
C SER A 96 -0.65 -13.30 1.02
N ALA A 97 -1.39 -14.14 0.29
CA ALA A 97 -2.06 -13.74 -0.95
C ALA A 97 -3.14 -12.68 -0.70
N TYR A 98 -4.03 -12.91 0.28
CA TYR A 98 -5.01 -11.91 0.68
C TYR A 98 -4.36 -10.62 1.18
N ARG A 99 -3.36 -10.72 2.07
CA ARG A 99 -2.66 -9.55 2.60
C ARG A 99 -2.08 -8.71 1.47
N SER A 100 -1.43 -9.35 0.50
CA SER A 100 -0.81 -8.65 -0.62
C SER A 100 -1.84 -7.96 -1.53
N VAL A 101 -3.05 -8.51 -1.67
CA VAL A 101 -4.14 -7.87 -2.43
C VAL A 101 -4.74 -6.71 -1.64
N LEU A 102 -5.05 -6.90 -0.34
CA LEU A 102 -5.68 -5.89 0.51
C LEU A 102 -4.82 -4.65 0.70
N ARG A 103 -3.49 -4.80 0.72
CA ARG A 103 -2.53 -3.68 0.77
C ARG A 103 -2.20 -3.04 -0.58
N ASN A 104 -2.68 -3.59 -1.68
CA ASN A 104 -2.28 -3.13 -2.99
C ASN A 104 -2.73 -1.68 -3.22
N ASN A 105 -1.81 -0.76 -3.57
CA ASN A 105 -2.17 0.65 -3.80
C ASN A 105 -3.27 0.83 -4.86
N GLY A 106 -3.37 -0.07 -5.85
CA GLY A 106 -4.46 -0.04 -6.82
C GLY A 106 -5.83 -0.33 -6.20
N LEU A 107 -5.91 -1.19 -5.18
CA LEU A 107 -7.13 -1.43 -4.43
C LEU A 107 -7.45 -0.25 -3.49
N LEU A 108 -6.44 0.27 -2.79
CA LEU A 108 -6.60 1.44 -1.92
C LEU A 108 -7.03 2.69 -2.72
N ALA A 109 -6.49 2.87 -3.92
CA ALA A 109 -6.91 3.92 -4.84
C ALA A 109 -8.37 3.78 -5.27
N GLN A 110 -8.82 2.55 -5.53
CA GLN A 110 -10.23 2.28 -5.84
C GLN A 110 -11.14 2.58 -4.64
N LEU A 111 -10.72 2.25 -3.41
CA LEU A 111 -11.46 2.61 -2.20
C LEU A 111 -11.53 4.13 -2.00
N SER A 112 -10.40 4.84 -2.14
CA SER A 112 -10.35 6.31 -2.12
C SER A 112 -11.31 6.93 -3.14
N HIS A 113 -11.36 6.36 -4.34
CA HIS A 113 -12.30 6.77 -5.37
C HIS A 113 -13.76 6.48 -4.98
N GLY A 114 -14.04 5.29 -4.44
CA GLY A 114 -15.37 4.88 -3.96
C GLY A 114 -15.92 5.81 -2.87
N TYR A 115 -15.07 6.21 -1.93
CA TYR A 115 -15.39 7.21 -0.89
C TYR A 115 -15.33 8.67 -1.37
N ARG A 116 -14.98 8.89 -2.63
CA ARG A 116 -14.88 10.22 -3.26
C ARG A 116 -13.86 11.16 -2.61
N LEU A 117 -12.81 10.63 -1.98
CA LEU A 117 -11.76 11.44 -1.33
C LEU A 117 -11.03 12.34 -2.33
N HIS A 118 -10.91 11.89 -3.58
CA HIS A 118 -10.33 12.66 -4.69
C HIS A 118 -11.01 14.02 -4.94
N LEU A 119 -12.31 14.14 -4.64
CA LEU A 119 -13.05 15.40 -4.78
C LEU A 119 -12.80 16.35 -3.63
N THR A 120 -12.41 15.83 -2.47
CA THR A 120 -12.09 16.64 -1.28
C THR A 120 -10.64 17.09 -1.26
N MET A 121 -9.78 16.54 -2.12
CA MET A 121 -8.35 16.89 -2.19
C MET A 121 -8.12 18.37 -2.53
N SER A 122 -6.94 18.89 -2.14
CA SER A 122 -6.48 20.23 -2.50
C SER A 122 -5.14 20.19 -3.27
N PRO A 123 -5.12 20.52 -4.57
CA PRO A 123 -6.30 20.74 -5.43
C PRO A 123 -7.06 19.43 -5.70
N PRO A 124 -8.36 19.51 -6.03
CA PRO A 124 -9.15 18.32 -6.38
C PRO A 124 -8.47 17.54 -7.49
N LEU A 125 -8.51 16.21 -7.37
CA LEU A 125 -8.00 15.32 -8.39
C LEU A 125 -9.19 14.76 -9.15
N ASP A 126 -9.38 15.20 -10.38
CA ASP A 126 -10.32 14.54 -11.30
C ASP A 126 -9.58 13.38 -11.98
N PRO A 127 -9.94 12.12 -11.72
CA PRO A 127 -9.39 10.98 -12.46
C PRO A 127 -9.94 10.90 -13.90
N ALA A 128 -10.80 11.85 -14.34
CA ALA A 128 -11.34 11.94 -15.69
C ALA A 128 -10.21 11.87 -16.74
N GLY A 129 -10.29 10.81 -17.54
CA GLY A 129 -9.22 10.31 -18.39
C GLY A 129 -9.16 8.78 -18.35
N THR A 130 -9.69 8.18 -17.29
CA THR A 130 -9.99 6.75 -17.25
C THR A 130 -11.44 6.51 -17.67
N ALA A 131 -11.66 5.92 -18.85
CA ALA A 131 -12.96 5.33 -19.17
C ALA A 131 -13.40 4.41 -18.02
N ALA A 132 -14.70 4.26 -17.75
CA ALA A 132 -15.18 3.41 -16.67
C ALA A 132 -14.51 2.02 -16.71
N GLY A 133 -13.67 1.72 -15.71
CA GLY A 133 -12.92 0.46 -15.63
C GLY A 133 -11.47 0.48 -16.14
N ALA A 134 -10.97 1.61 -16.66
CA ALA A 134 -9.56 1.76 -17.00
C ALA A 134 -8.70 1.94 -15.73
N PRO A 135 -7.52 1.31 -15.64
CA PRO A 135 -6.63 1.47 -14.50
C PRO A 135 -6.12 2.91 -14.41
N PHE A 136 -6.00 3.43 -13.19
CA PHE A 136 -5.36 4.72 -12.95
C PHE A 136 -3.88 4.69 -13.37
N SER A 137 -3.34 5.85 -13.76
CA SER A 137 -1.89 5.97 -13.93
C SER A 137 -1.16 5.71 -12.60
N VAL A 138 0.09 5.24 -12.65
CA VAL A 138 0.87 4.92 -11.44
C VAL A 138 0.89 6.09 -10.44
N SER A 139 1.04 7.32 -10.92
CA SER A 139 1.04 8.51 -10.07
C SER A 139 -0.32 8.78 -9.43
N VAL A 140 -1.43 8.60 -10.17
CA VAL A 140 -2.79 8.77 -9.64
C VAL A 140 -3.11 7.68 -8.64
N THR A 141 -2.77 6.42 -8.94
CA THR A 141 -2.90 5.29 -8.02
C THR A 141 -2.22 5.59 -6.69
N LYS A 142 -0.97 6.08 -6.74
CA LYS A 142 -0.24 6.41 -5.54
C LYS A 142 -0.93 7.52 -4.73
N ILE A 143 -1.26 8.65 -5.36
CA ILE A 143 -1.94 9.76 -4.69
C ILE A 143 -3.25 9.32 -4.00
N LEU A 144 -4.06 8.51 -4.69
CA LEU A 144 -5.33 8.04 -4.15
C LEU A 144 -5.11 7.04 -3.00
N ALA A 145 -4.13 6.14 -3.10
CA ALA A 145 -3.77 5.23 -2.02
C ALA A 145 -3.29 5.99 -0.78
N ASP A 146 -2.30 6.87 -0.94
CA ASP A 146 -1.72 7.68 0.13
C ASP A 146 -2.83 8.51 0.83
N SER A 147 -3.82 9.02 0.08
CA SER A 147 -4.95 9.75 0.67
C SER A 147 -5.90 8.89 1.51
N PHE A 148 -6.08 7.63 1.14
CA PHE A 148 -6.91 6.70 1.91
C PHE A 148 -6.23 6.36 3.24
N GLU A 149 -4.92 6.10 3.18
CA GLU A 149 -4.07 5.89 4.36
C GLU A 149 -4.06 7.12 5.26
N ALA A 150 -3.80 8.31 4.70
CA ALA A 150 -3.83 9.56 5.46
C ALA A 150 -5.19 9.81 6.13
N TYR A 151 -6.31 9.42 5.50
CA TYR A 151 -7.62 9.50 6.13
C TYR A 151 -7.73 8.58 7.35
N ILE A 152 -7.26 7.34 7.25
CA ILE A 152 -7.20 6.40 8.38
C ILE A 152 -6.36 6.98 9.52
N GLY A 153 -5.20 7.54 9.19
CA GLY A 153 -4.33 8.22 10.17
C GLY A 153 -5.01 9.41 10.83
N GLY A 154 -5.71 10.24 10.05
CA GLY A 154 -6.50 11.36 10.55
C GLY A 154 -7.63 10.92 11.49
N LEU A 155 -8.36 9.86 11.13
CA LEU A 155 -9.41 9.31 11.98
C LEU A 155 -8.84 8.76 13.30
N THR A 156 -7.69 8.07 13.23
CA THR A 156 -6.96 7.55 14.39
C THR A 156 -6.55 8.68 15.33
N GLN A 157 -6.01 9.77 14.79
CA GLN A 157 -5.56 10.91 15.57
C GLN A 157 -6.74 11.71 16.16
N ALA A 158 -7.84 11.87 15.43
CA ALA A 158 -9.00 12.65 15.90
C ALA A 158 -9.90 11.88 16.88
N SER A 159 -10.11 10.58 16.66
CA SER A 159 -11.12 9.79 17.37
C SER A 159 -10.57 8.57 18.11
N GLY A 160 -9.27 8.31 17.98
CA GLY A 160 -8.60 7.15 18.57
C GLY A 160 -8.63 5.91 17.68
N GLU A 161 -7.64 5.03 17.89
CA GLU A 161 -7.43 3.79 17.12
C GLU A 161 -8.67 2.90 17.08
N GLN A 162 -9.36 2.76 18.22
CA GLN A 162 -10.52 1.88 18.33
C GLN A 162 -11.67 2.29 17.40
N VAL A 163 -11.88 3.60 17.20
CA VAL A 163 -12.90 4.12 16.29
C VAL A 163 -12.50 3.90 14.84
N ALA A 164 -11.22 4.12 14.50
CA ALA A 164 -10.73 3.83 13.16
C ALA A 164 -10.88 2.33 12.81
N ARG A 165 -10.56 1.44 13.74
CA ARG A 165 -10.68 -0.02 13.55
C ARG A 165 -12.12 -0.51 13.47
N SER A 166 -13.04 0.05 14.27
CA SER A 166 -14.44 -0.36 14.24
C SER A 166 -15.12 -0.07 12.91
N TRP A 167 -14.64 0.94 12.17
CA TRP A 167 -15.03 1.19 10.78
C TRP A 167 -14.22 0.35 9.78
N LEU A 168 -12.90 0.32 9.91
CA LEU A 168 -12.01 -0.26 8.90
C LEU A 168 -12.15 -1.79 8.80
N GLU A 169 -12.35 -2.49 9.90
CA GLU A 169 -12.33 -3.95 9.87
C GLU A 169 -13.58 -4.60 9.27
N PRO A 170 -14.81 -4.15 9.57
CA PRO A 170 -15.99 -4.60 8.83
C PRO A 170 -15.88 -4.33 7.32
N LEU A 171 -15.32 -3.17 6.94
CA LEU A 171 -15.01 -2.84 5.55
C LEU A 171 -14.05 -3.86 4.92
N LEU A 172 -12.96 -4.22 5.63
CA LEU A 172 -11.99 -5.22 5.16
C LEU A 172 -12.59 -6.61 5.04
N ILE A 173 -13.49 -7.01 5.94
CA ILE A 173 -14.20 -8.30 5.88
C ILE A 173 -15.07 -8.37 4.62
N ASP A 174 -15.87 -7.33 4.36
CA ASP A 174 -16.69 -7.27 3.14
C ASP A 174 -15.80 -7.26 1.88
N LEU A 175 -14.69 -6.53 1.93
CA LEU A 175 -13.74 -6.43 0.82
C LEU A 175 -13.08 -7.78 0.52
N MET A 176 -12.76 -8.58 1.53
CA MET A 176 -12.27 -9.96 1.34
C MET A 176 -13.25 -10.80 0.50
N GLY A 177 -14.55 -10.66 0.74
CA GLY A 177 -15.58 -11.35 -0.04
C GLY A 177 -15.57 -10.95 -1.51
N LEU A 178 -15.31 -9.67 -1.81
CA LEU A 178 -15.25 -9.16 -3.19
C LEU A 178 -13.96 -9.59 -3.92
N ILE A 179 -12.83 -9.69 -3.22
CA ILE A 179 -11.54 -10.06 -3.82
C ILE A 179 -11.30 -11.58 -3.85
N TYR A 180 -12.18 -12.39 -3.25
CA TYR A 180 -12.10 -13.85 -3.25
C TYR A 180 -11.83 -14.44 -4.65
N PRO A 181 -12.51 -14.04 -5.74
CA PRO A 181 -12.24 -14.58 -7.07
C PRO A 181 -10.81 -14.31 -7.56
N ALA A 182 -10.19 -13.20 -7.14
CA ALA A 182 -8.82 -12.87 -7.53
C ALA A 182 -7.77 -13.69 -6.77
N VAL A 183 -8.06 -14.08 -5.52
CA VAL A 183 -7.14 -14.83 -4.66
C VAL A 183 -7.32 -16.34 -4.81
N GLU A 184 -8.55 -16.80 -4.93
CA GLU A 184 -8.92 -18.22 -4.84
C GLU A 184 -9.78 -18.72 -6.00
N GLY A 185 -10.17 -17.84 -6.94
CA GLY A 185 -10.96 -18.23 -8.09
C GLY A 185 -10.25 -19.25 -8.99
N PRO A 186 -10.99 -19.93 -9.89
CA PRO A 186 -10.43 -20.92 -10.81
C PRO A 186 -9.21 -20.38 -11.58
N ASP A 187 -9.25 -19.11 -11.96
CA ASP A 187 -8.18 -18.43 -12.67
C ASP A 187 -6.92 -18.20 -11.81
N ALA A 188 -7.05 -18.10 -10.48
CA ALA A 188 -5.91 -18.01 -9.57
C ALA A 188 -5.15 -19.34 -9.48
N VAL A 189 -5.89 -20.46 -9.45
CA VAL A 189 -5.32 -21.82 -9.41
C VAL A 189 -4.54 -22.13 -10.69
N SER A 190 -5.06 -21.74 -11.85
CA SER A 190 -4.35 -21.92 -13.13
C SER A 190 -3.07 -21.09 -13.24
N ARG A 191 -2.96 -19.97 -12.52
CA ARG A 191 -1.76 -19.10 -12.52
C ARG A 191 -0.66 -19.62 -11.59
N GLY A 192 -1.01 -20.20 -10.44
CA GLY A 192 -0.06 -20.82 -9.51
C GLY A 192 0.63 -22.08 -10.05
N GLN A 193 0.06 -22.73 -11.08
CA GLN A 193 0.66 -23.91 -11.73
C GLN A 193 1.69 -23.59 -12.82
N ARG A 194 1.83 -22.32 -13.25
CA ARG A 194 2.96 -21.92 -14.10
C ARG A 194 4.19 -21.74 -13.22
N THR A 195 4.86 -22.84 -12.91
CA THR A 195 6.24 -22.79 -12.42
C THR A 195 7.09 -22.01 -13.41
N PRO A 196 8.01 -21.13 -12.96
CA PRO A 196 9.06 -20.65 -13.83
C PRO A 196 9.80 -21.90 -14.31
N ARG A 197 9.87 -22.08 -15.63
CA ARG A 197 10.79 -23.03 -16.23
C ARG A 197 12.17 -22.64 -15.72
N THR A 198 12.75 -23.47 -14.85
CA THR A 198 14.14 -23.32 -14.44
C THR A 198 14.94 -23.41 -15.72
N GLU A 199 15.35 -22.27 -16.28
CA GLU A 199 16.39 -22.27 -17.28
C GLU A 199 17.64 -22.87 -16.61
N PRO A 200 18.28 -23.87 -17.22
CA PRO A 200 19.50 -24.43 -16.66
C PRO A 200 20.52 -23.31 -16.58
N ASN A 201 20.83 -22.92 -15.34
CA ASN A 201 21.85 -21.95 -15.02
C ASN A 201 23.18 -22.48 -15.58
N ALA A 202 23.58 -22.00 -16.74
CA ALA A 202 24.90 -22.27 -17.30
C ALA A 202 25.91 -21.55 -16.41
N THR A 203 26.48 -22.29 -15.46
CA THR A 203 27.53 -21.81 -14.57
C THR A 203 28.70 -21.27 -15.40
N PRO A 204 29.04 -19.97 -15.33
CA PRO A 204 30.32 -19.52 -15.83
C PRO A 204 31.40 -20.08 -14.89
N ARG A 205 32.37 -20.81 -15.46
CA ARG A 205 33.62 -21.17 -14.75
C ARG A 205 34.34 -19.86 -14.39
N THR A 206 34.30 -19.47 -13.13
CA THR A 206 35.17 -18.41 -12.60
C THR A 206 36.51 -19.04 -12.24
N GLU A 207 37.57 -18.68 -12.97
CA GLU A 207 38.95 -18.99 -12.58
C GLU A 207 39.31 -18.27 -11.27
N PRO A 208 40.18 -18.86 -10.42
CA PRO A 208 40.59 -18.23 -9.17
C PRO A 208 41.53 -17.05 -9.45
N VAL A 209 41.08 -15.84 -9.13
CA VAL A 209 41.91 -14.63 -9.12
C VAL A 209 42.84 -14.68 -7.90
N ALA A 210 44.14 -14.55 -8.15
CA ALA A 210 45.18 -14.50 -7.14
C ALA A 210 44.95 -13.33 -6.15
N ALA A 211 45.17 -13.59 -4.87
CA ALA A 211 45.05 -12.60 -3.80
C ALA A 211 46.09 -11.47 -3.96
N GLU A 212 45.62 -10.23 -4.08
CA GLU A 212 46.48 -9.04 -3.96
C GLU A 212 46.90 -8.83 -2.49
N PRO A 213 48.15 -8.40 -2.25
CA PRO A 213 48.65 -8.12 -0.91
C PRO A 213 48.04 -6.84 -0.33
N VAL A 214 47.53 -6.95 0.90
CA VAL A 214 46.98 -5.85 1.70
C VAL A 214 48.08 -4.82 1.97
N ALA A 215 48.00 -3.67 1.32
CA ALA A 215 48.84 -2.51 1.63
C ALA A 215 48.51 -1.99 3.04
N GLN A 216 49.48 -2.09 3.95
CA GLN A 216 49.38 -1.55 5.30
C GLN A 216 49.24 -0.02 5.24
N ARG A 217 48.16 0.52 5.81
CA ARG A 217 47.98 1.96 5.99
C ARG A 217 49.02 2.50 6.98
N PRO A 218 49.75 3.59 6.65
CA PRO A 218 50.63 4.24 7.62
C PRO A 218 49.82 4.95 8.72
N PRO A 219 50.38 5.07 9.94
CA PRO A 219 49.70 5.70 11.07
C PRO A 219 49.48 7.20 10.87
N LYS A 220 48.30 7.69 11.30
CA LYS A 220 47.94 9.12 11.31
C LYS A 220 48.89 9.89 12.24
N ARG A 221 49.47 10.98 11.72
CA ARG A 221 50.19 11.96 12.55
C ARG A 221 49.22 12.64 13.54
N PRO A 222 49.65 12.93 14.78
CA PRO A 222 48.91 13.77 15.70
C PRO A 222 48.78 15.19 15.15
N ARG A 223 47.63 15.83 15.41
CA ARG A 223 47.40 17.25 15.15
C ARG A 223 48.07 18.05 16.26
N ASP A 224 48.90 19.00 15.88
CA ASP A 224 49.37 20.05 16.77
C ASP A 224 48.24 21.07 16.90
N ASP A 225 47.73 21.22 18.13
CA ASP A 225 46.81 22.30 18.50
C ASP A 225 47.62 23.56 18.79
N ALA A 226 47.29 24.64 18.09
CA ALA A 226 47.74 26.01 18.36
C ALA A 226 46.51 26.93 18.37
#